data_AF-A0A6P5ZES0-F1
#
_entry.id   AF-A0A6P5ZES0-F1
#
_cell.length_a   1.000
_cell.length_b   1.000
_cell.length_c   1.000
_cell.angle_alpha   90.00
_cell.angle_beta   90.00
_cell.angle_gamma   90.00
#
_symmetry.space_group_name_H-M   'P 1'
#
loop_
_entity.id
_entity.type
_entity.pdbx_description
1 polymer ?
#
loop_
_entity_poly.entity_id
_entity_poly.type
_entity_poly.pdbx_seq_one_letter_code
_entity_poly.pdbx_strand_id
1 'polypeptide(L)'
;MGKKLLNLEEQCNILNLLKSSSEQKSIEETATEFFSNSKLRHFNVSYSLSLLLQDKMMLSSTERLVAFAILNQSYSSQESTANPFISFLVNAACDDGAEKYERAFIFLLLGIGNSNSSKEFLKQSASDYIKNFDPSSQAFPQGEQLQQQYLEKHHPEPYACLLKNTSVKNVLADPDVPHGCDANPAELDLQPGAKSKLGSGDRDEALSGLIANFSLEGLIPHWIRPLPPRFPVDEELVWLNPDNNHELQWDQGMCADTSRGAAVKDLIAEALKGSLAPNQQQQVLVELVNDPKLVYHCGLTPRKLPELVENNPLIAVEVLTKLINSPEIAEYFTVLVNMDMSLHSMEVVNRLTTVVELPKEFVRMYITNCISSCENIKACCSLCQSCICLQLTLLMLFPNG
;
A
#
# COMPACT_ATOMS: atom_id res chain seq x y z
N MET A 1 3.64 -21.47 -21.41
CA MET A 1 2.66 -21.19 -22.48
C MET A 1 1.79 -20.04 -21.98
N GLY A 2 2.18 -18.80 -22.29
CA GLY A 2 1.53 -17.60 -21.74
C GLY A 2 0.08 -17.52 -22.21
N LYS A 3 -0.83 -17.16 -21.31
CA LYS A 3 -2.24 -16.92 -21.68
C LYS A 3 -2.30 -15.63 -22.48
N LYS A 4 -2.64 -15.72 -23.77
CA LYS A 4 -2.89 -14.54 -24.61
C LYS A 4 -4.05 -13.72 -24.02
N LEU A 5 -3.90 -12.39 -24.02
CA LEU A 5 -4.88 -11.46 -23.44
C LEU A 5 -6.19 -11.40 -24.25
N LEU A 6 -6.06 -11.55 -25.57
CA LEU A 6 -7.15 -11.51 -26.54
C LEU A 6 -7.08 -12.75 -27.43
N ASN A 7 -8.22 -13.31 -27.81
CA ASN A 7 -8.30 -14.36 -28.82
C ASN A 7 -8.17 -13.76 -30.23
N LEU A 8 -7.70 -14.54 -31.21
CA LEU A 8 -7.51 -14.07 -32.60
C LEU A 8 -8.74 -13.36 -33.19
N GLU A 9 -9.95 -13.85 -32.88
CA GLU A 9 -11.21 -13.22 -33.29
C GLU A 9 -11.38 -11.81 -32.67
N GLU A 10 -11.09 -11.65 -31.38
CA GLU A 10 -11.16 -10.35 -30.70
C GLU A 10 -10.12 -9.37 -31.25
N GLN A 11 -8.92 -9.85 -31.58
CA GLN A 11 -7.83 -9.04 -32.13
C GLN A 11 -8.20 -8.48 -33.52
N CYS A 12 -8.66 -9.35 -34.43
CA CYS A 12 -9.11 -8.93 -35.75
C CYS A 12 -10.30 -7.96 -35.66
N ASN A 13 -11.22 -8.18 -34.73
CA ASN A 13 -12.37 -7.31 -34.55
C ASN A 13 -11.97 -5.90 -34.08
N ILE A 14 -11.03 -5.77 -33.14
CA ILE A 14 -10.52 -4.47 -32.67
C ILE A 14 -9.86 -3.72 -33.82
N LEU A 15 -9.01 -4.41 -34.59
CA LEU A 15 -8.34 -3.84 -35.76
C LEU A 15 -9.32 -3.38 -36.82
N ASN A 16 -10.28 -4.22 -37.17
CA ASN A 16 -11.29 -3.90 -38.16
C ASN A 16 -12.19 -2.75 -37.70
N LEU A 17 -12.49 -2.67 -36.40
CA LEU A 17 -13.26 -1.55 -35.87
C LEU A 17 -12.46 -0.23 -35.91
N LEU A 18 -11.19 -0.25 -35.49
CA LEU A 18 -10.31 0.92 -35.58
C LEU A 18 -10.12 1.35 -37.04
N LYS A 19 -9.98 0.42 -37.98
CA LYS A 19 -9.84 0.73 -39.42
C LYS A 19 -11.14 1.18 -40.07
N SER A 20 -12.27 0.56 -39.73
CA SER A 20 -13.60 0.92 -40.26
C SER A 20 -14.13 2.25 -39.73
N SER A 21 -13.43 2.84 -38.75
CA SER A 21 -13.62 4.23 -38.32
C SER A 21 -13.17 5.27 -39.37
N SER A 22 -12.86 4.84 -40.60
CA SER A 22 -12.60 5.69 -41.76
C SER A 22 -13.70 6.74 -41.96
N GLU A 23 -13.26 8.00 -42.02
CA GLU A 23 -13.86 9.31 -42.38
C GLU A 23 -15.36 9.62 -42.20
N GLN A 24 -16.28 8.66 -42.17
CA GLN A 24 -17.72 8.90 -42.31
C GLN A 24 -18.57 8.37 -41.14
N LYS A 25 -18.09 7.37 -40.38
CA LYS A 25 -18.81 6.88 -39.19
C LYS A 25 -18.61 7.83 -38.00
N SER A 26 -19.65 8.03 -37.20
CA SER A 26 -19.53 8.82 -35.97
C SER A 26 -18.72 8.06 -34.90
N ILE A 27 -18.06 8.81 -34.01
CA ILE A 27 -17.26 8.24 -32.93
C ILE A 27 -18.16 7.45 -31.96
N GLU A 28 -19.39 7.94 -31.73
CA GLU A 28 -20.40 7.27 -30.91
C GLU A 28 -20.92 5.96 -31.53
N GLU A 29 -21.19 5.92 -32.84
CA GLU A 29 -21.57 4.68 -33.53
C GLU A 29 -20.47 3.62 -33.44
N THR A 30 -19.21 4.03 -33.63
CA THR A 30 -18.07 3.11 -33.56
C THR A 30 -17.88 2.56 -32.14
N ALA A 31 -18.04 3.40 -31.13
CA ALA A 31 -17.95 2.97 -29.74
C ALA A 31 -19.17 2.14 -29.30
N THR A 32 -20.37 2.41 -29.79
CA THR A 32 -21.55 1.58 -29.50
C THR A 32 -21.49 0.22 -30.21
N GLU A 33 -20.98 0.17 -31.45
CA GLU A 33 -20.66 -1.07 -32.18
C GLU A 33 -19.68 -1.91 -31.35
N PHE A 34 -18.69 -1.28 -30.72
CA PHE A 34 -17.75 -1.92 -29.81
C PHE A 34 -18.41 -2.55 -28.57
N PHE A 35 -19.29 -1.82 -27.87
CA PHE A 35 -19.96 -2.31 -26.66
C PHE A 35 -21.09 -3.32 -26.92
N SER A 36 -21.67 -3.32 -28.13
CA SER A 36 -22.70 -4.28 -28.51
C SER A 36 -22.19 -5.73 -28.56
N ASN A 37 -20.87 -5.92 -28.67
CA ASN A 37 -20.25 -7.23 -28.75
C ASN A 37 -19.98 -7.82 -27.35
N SER A 38 -20.97 -8.55 -26.82
CA SER A 38 -20.94 -9.19 -25.50
C SER A 38 -19.81 -10.22 -25.29
N LYS A 39 -19.08 -10.58 -26.35
CA LYS A 39 -17.93 -11.49 -26.29
C LYS A 39 -16.64 -10.79 -25.85
N LEU A 40 -16.54 -9.47 -25.99
CA LEU A 40 -15.31 -8.73 -25.70
C LEU A 40 -15.18 -8.47 -24.20
N ARG A 41 -14.07 -8.92 -23.61
CA ARG A 41 -13.72 -8.52 -22.24
C ARG A 41 -13.28 -7.05 -22.23
N HIS A 42 -14.19 -6.15 -21.87
CA HIS A 42 -13.99 -4.70 -21.91
C HIS A 42 -12.64 -4.25 -21.31
N PHE A 43 -12.22 -4.84 -20.19
CA PHE A 43 -10.93 -4.53 -19.56
C PHE A 43 -9.72 -4.94 -20.43
N ASN A 44 -9.70 -6.14 -20.99
CA ASN A 44 -8.58 -6.65 -21.81
C ASN A 44 -8.39 -5.80 -23.06
N VAL A 45 -9.50 -5.41 -23.68
CA VAL A 45 -9.44 -4.56 -24.86
C VAL A 45 -9.02 -3.14 -24.51
N SER A 46 -9.61 -2.55 -23.47
CA SER A 46 -9.21 -1.22 -22.98
C SER A 46 -7.72 -1.19 -22.61
N TYR A 47 -7.22 -2.24 -21.96
CA TYR A 47 -5.80 -2.38 -21.65
C TYR A 47 -4.94 -2.43 -22.93
N SER A 48 -5.34 -3.22 -23.92
CA SER A 48 -4.64 -3.33 -25.20
C SER A 48 -4.62 -1.99 -25.97
N LEU A 49 -5.75 -1.25 -25.98
CA LEU A 49 -5.82 0.10 -26.54
C LEU A 49 -4.92 1.07 -25.78
N SER A 50 -4.85 0.98 -24.45
CA SER A 50 -3.95 1.82 -23.64
C SER A 50 -2.46 1.53 -23.90
N LEU A 51 -2.12 0.32 -24.35
CA LEU A 51 -0.76 -0.02 -24.78
C LEU A 51 -0.46 0.56 -26.16
N LEU A 52 -1.39 0.43 -27.11
CA LEU A 52 -1.25 0.99 -28.46
C LEU A 52 -1.18 2.52 -28.45
N LEU A 53 -1.92 3.19 -27.56
CA LEU A 53 -1.95 4.64 -27.46
C LEU A 53 -0.67 5.26 -26.87
N GLN A 54 0.15 4.49 -26.16
CA GLN A 54 1.43 4.98 -25.60
C GLN A 54 2.45 5.32 -26.67
N ASP A 55 2.41 4.63 -27.81
CA ASP A 55 3.25 4.95 -28.95
C ASP A 55 2.45 5.82 -29.93
N LYS A 56 2.97 7.02 -30.21
CA LYS A 56 2.32 8.01 -31.09
C LYS A 56 2.29 7.55 -32.55
N MET A 57 3.15 6.59 -32.93
CA MET A 57 3.34 6.17 -34.33
C MET A 57 2.54 4.93 -34.72
N MET A 58 2.00 4.19 -33.75
CA MET A 58 1.30 2.92 -34.01
C MET A 58 -0.11 3.14 -34.59
N LEU A 59 -0.83 4.13 -34.07
CA LEU A 59 -2.19 4.48 -34.50
C LEU A 59 -2.20 5.82 -35.23
N SER A 60 -3.03 5.94 -36.26
CA SER A 60 -3.28 7.21 -36.96
C SER A 60 -4.02 8.19 -36.06
N SER A 61 -3.96 9.49 -36.36
CA SER A 61 -4.63 10.52 -35.57
C SER A 61 -6.13 10.25 -35.36
N THR A 62 -6.83 9.74 -36.37
CA THR A 62 -8.26 9.39 -36.27
C THR A 62 -8.47 8.14 -35.40
N GLU A 63 -7.66 7.10 -35.59
CA GLU A 63 -7.69 5.86 -34.80
C GLU A 63 -7.43 6.16 -33.30
N ARG A 64 -6.53 7.10 -33.01
CA ARG A 64 -6.20 7.54 -31.64
C ARG A 64 -7.40 8.20 -30.95
N LEU A 65 -8.09 9.13 -31.62
CA LEU A 65 -9.29 9.77 -31.05
C LEU A 65 -10.38 8.75 -30.75
N VAL A 66 -10.62 7.80 -31.66
CA VAL A 66 -11.60 6.72 -31.45
C VAL A 66 -11.20 5.82 -30.28
N ALA A 67 -9.92 5.45 -30.18
CA ALA A 67 -9.43 4.65 -29.07
C ALA A 67 -9.59 5.36 -27.71
N PHE A 68 -9.31 6.67 -27.62
CA PHE A 68 -9.57 7.46 -26.41
C PHE A 68 -11.05 7.52 -26.06
N ALA A 69 -11.93 7.67 -27.06
CA ALA A 69 -13.37 7.65 -26.85
C ALA A 69 -13.84 6.30 -26.30
N ILE A 70 -13.35 5.19 -26.85
CA ILE A 70 -13.66 3.83 -26.37
C ILE A 70 -13.19 3.65 -24.91
N LEU A 71 -11.99 4.10 -24.55
CA LEU A 71 -11.47 4.02 -23.17
C LEU A 71 -12.34 4.77 -22.15
N ASN A 72 -12.84 5.95 -22.52
CA ASN A 72 -13.71 6.75 -21.66
C ASN A 72 -15.13 6.18 -21.58
N GLN A 73 -15.67 5.68 -22.70
CA GLN A 73 -17.01 5.11 -22.76
C GLN A 73 -17.12 3.75 -22.08
N SER A 74 -16.03 2.98 -22.01
CA SER A 74 -16.00 1.63 -21.40
C SER A 74 -16.39 1.60 -19.93
N TYR A 75 -16.27 2.74 -19.25
CA TYR A 75 -16.61 2.90 -17.84
C TYR A 75 -17.55 4.09 -17.58
N SER A 76 -18.22 4.62 -18.62
CA SER A 76 -19.10 5.78 -18.51
C SER A 76 -20.39 5.55 -17.69
N SER A 77 -20.74 4.30 -17.40
CA SER A 77 -21.88 3.94 -16.54
C SER A 77 -21.56 3.99 -15.03
N GLN A 78 -20.28 4.12 -14.68
CA GLN A 78 -19.79 4.17 -13.30
C GLN A 78 -19.32 5.60 -12.98
N GLU A 79 -19.17 5.95 -11.71
CA GLU A 79 -18.56 7.22 -11.32
C GLU A 79 -17.18 7.35 -11.99
N SER A 80 -16.79 8.54 -12.43
CA SER A 80 -15.57 8.80 -13.21
C SER A 80 -14.28 8.28 -12.55
N THR A 81 -14.34 8.07 -11.23
CA THR A 81 -13.31 7.54 -10.34
C THR A 81 -13.13 6.01 -10.42
N ALA A 82 -14.14 5.29 -10.91
CA ALA A 82 -14.10 3.84 -11.06
C ALA A 82 -13.42 3.39 -12.37
N ASN A 83 -13.09 4.32 -13.27
CA ASN A 83 -12.39 4.00 -14.51
C ASN A 83 -10.88 3.76 -14.23
N PRO A 84 -10.36 2.52 -14.41
CA PRO A 84 -8.95 2.21 -14.15
C PRO A 84 -7.97 2.93 -15.09
N PHE A 85 -8.45 3.52 -16.18
CA PHE A 85 -7.65 4.24 -17.17
C PHE A 85 -7.74 5.77 -17.03
N ILE A 86 -8.42 6.29 -16.00
CA ILE A 86 -8.60 7.75 -15.83
C ILE A 86 -7.25 8.47 -15.68
N SER A 87 -6.30 7.90 -14.93
CA SER A 87 -4.95 8.45 -14.78
C SER A 87 -4.20 8.50 -16.11
N PHE A 88 -4.39 7.49 -16.98
CA PHE A 88 -3.80 7.48 -18.31
C PHE A 88 -4.36 8.60 -19.19
N LEU A 89 -5.68 8.83 -19.16
CA LEU A 89 -6.33 9.93 -19.89
C LEU A 89 -5.86 11.30 -19.39
N VAL A 90 -5.78 11.50 -18.07
CA VAL A 90 -5.29 12.75 -17.48
C VAL A 90 -3.85 13.01 -17.88
N ASN A 91 -2.98 12.00 -17.82
CA ASN A 91 -1.58 12.13 -18.25
C ASN A 91 -1.48 12.45 -19.75
N ALA A 92 -2.30 11.83 -20.59
CA ALA A 92 -2.32 12.09 -22.03
C ALA A 92 -2.81 13.51 -22.37
N ALA A 93 -3.77 14.05 -21.61
CA ALA A 93 -4.22 15.45 -21.77
C ALA A 93 -3.12 16.46 -21.39
N CYS A 94 -2.26 16.10 -20.44
CA CYS A 94 -1.15 16.92 -19.95
C CYS A 94 0.14 16.80 -20.78
N ASP A 95 0.21 15.92 -21.79
CA ASP A 95 1.39 15.76 -22.62
C ASP A 95 1.58 16.97 -23.56
N ASP A 96 2.51 17.87 -23.22
CA ASP A 96 2.82 19.04 -24.04
C ASP A 96 3.43 18.71 -25.41
N GLY A 97 3.98 17.50 -25.57
CA GLY A 97 4.47 16.99 -26.85
C GLY A 97 3.40 16.32 -27.71
N ALA A 98 2.14 16.28 -27.28
CA ALA A 98 1.03 15.73 -28.06
C ALA A 98 0.34 16.81 -28.92
N GLU A 99 -0.32 16.36 -29.97
CA GLU A 99 -1.07 17.22 -30.89
C GLU A 99 -2.20 17.98 -30.17
N LYS A 100 -2.35 19.27 -30.51
CA LYS A 100 -3.31 20.16 -29.80
C LYS A 100 -4.75 19.67 -29.91
N TYR A 101 -5.16 19.14 -31.07
CA TYR A 101 -6.49 18.57 -31.29
C TYR A 101 -6.74 17.32 -30.44
N GLU A 102 -5.70 16.52 -30.18
CA GLU A 102 -5.81 15.31 -29.36
C GLU A 102 -6.00 15.67 -27.89
N ARG A 103 -5.18 16.58 -27.37
CA ARG A 103 -5.30 17.07 -25.98
C ARG A 103 -6.67 17.69 -25.74
N ALA A 104 -7.10 18.54 -26.68
CA ALA A 104 -8.41 19.16 -26.73
C ALA A 104 -9.56 18.15 -26.64
N PHE A 105 -9.47 17.09 -27.43
CA PHE A 105 -10.45 16.01 -27.44
C PHE A 105 -10.51 15.26 -26.10
N ILE A 106 -9.36 14.96 -25.51
CA ILE A 106 -9.30 14.29 -24.19
C ILE A 106 -9.88 15.18 -23.10
N PHE A 107 -9.66 16.50 -23.15
CA PHE A 107 -10.30 17.45 -22.23
C PHE A 107 -11.83 17.42 -22.32
N LEU A 108 -12.36 17.39 -23.55
CA LEU A 108 -13.81 17.26 -23.78
C LEU A 108 -14.35 15.90 -23.30
N LEU A 109 -13.59 14.82 -23.44
CA LEU A 109 -13.95 13.49 -22.92
C LEU A 109 -14.00 13.45 -21.38
N LEU A 110 -13.06 14.11 -20.72
CA LEU A 110 -12.98 14.19 -19.26
C LEU A 110 -14.02 15.16 -18.64
N GLY A 111 -14.74 15.93 -19.46
CA GLY A 111 -15.71 16.92 -19.00
C GLY A 111 -15.07 18.19 -18.42
N ILE A 112 -13.82 18.44 -18.77
CA ILE A 112 -13.02 19.57 -18.29
C ILE A 112 -13.20 20.71 -19.29
N GLY A 113 -14.19 21.54 -19.00
CA GLY A 113 -14.63 22.63 -19.88
C GLY A 113 -15.99 22.33 -20.50
N ASN A 114 -16.96 23.18 -20.15
CA ASN A 114 -18.34 23.22 -20.62
C ASN A 114 -19.31 22.13 -20.10
N SER A 115 -20.07 22.48 -19.07
CA SER A 115 -21.19 21.70 -18.54
C SER A 115 -22.40 21.58 -19.49
N ASN A 116 -22.39 22.26 -20.66
CA ASN A 116 -23.58 22.42 -21.50
C ASN A 116 -23.44 21.92 -22.96
N SER A 117 -22.29 21.40 -23.40
CA SER A 117 -22.18 20.72 -24.71
C SER A 117 -22.24 19.22 -24.52
N SER A 118 -23.45 18.67 -24.59
CA SER A 118 -23.79 17.27 -24.39
C SER A 118 -23.10 16.35 -25.41
N LYS A 119 -21.82 15.98 -25.20
CA LYS A 119 -21.09 14.99 -26.00
C LYS A 119 -21.28 15.09 -27.53
N GLU A 120 -21.66 16.26 -28.05
CA GLU A 120 -22.07 16.42 -29.46
C GLU A 120 -20.89 16.20 -30.40
N PHE A 121 -19.68 16.46 -29.91
CA PHE A 121 -18.43 16.18 -30.58
C PHE A 121 -18.19 14.67 -30.84
N LEU A 122 -18.94 13.76 -30.22
CA LEU A 122 -18.89 12.33 -30.51
C LEU A 122 -19.78 11.93 -31.70
N LYS A 123 -20.70 12.81 -32.13
CA LYS A 123 -21.60 12.57 -33.26
C LYS A 123 -20.95 12.86 -34.61
N GLN A 124 -19.88 13.65 -34.64
CA GLN A 124 -19.08 13.86 -35.85
C GLN A 124 -18.06 12.72 -36.04
N SER A 125 -17.52 12.57 -37.25
CA SER A 125 -16.41 11.65 -37.49
C SER A 125 -15.12 12.18 -36.86
N ALA A 126 -14.18 11.29 -36.55
CA ALA A 126 -12.86 11.70 -36.06
C ALA A 126 -12.10 12.58 -37.08
N SER A 127 -12.34 12.35 -38.38
CA SER A 127 -11.71 13.13 -39.45
C SER A 127 -12.27 14.55 -39.54
N ASP A 128 -13.58 14.72 -39.34
CA ASP A 128 -14.25 16.02 -39.35
C ASP A 128 -13.86 16.84 -38.13
N TYR A 129 -13.70 16.19 -36.96
CA TYR A 129 -13.21 16.88 -35.77
C TYR A 129 -11.81 17.45 -35.99
N ILE A 130 -10.88 16.68 -36.55
CA ILE A 130 -9.50 17.13 -36.80
C ILE A 130 -9.50 18.27 -37.82
N LYS A 131 -10.30 18.17 -38.89
CA LYS A 131 -10.39 19.21 -39.94
C LYS A 131 -10.99 20.53 -39.43
N ASN A 132 -11.97 20.45 -38.53
CA ASN A 132 -12.69 21.61 -38.01
C ASN A 132 -12.11 22.14 -36.68
N PHE A 133 -11.00 21.58 -36.20
CA PHE A 133 -10.41 21.97 -34.93
C PHE A 133 -9.71 23.34 -35.06
N ASP A 134 -10.17 24.31 -34.26
CA ASP A 134 -9.48 25.60 -34.09
C ASP A 134 -8.64 25.57 -32.80
N PRO A 135 -7.30 25.62 -32.88
CA PRO A 135 -6.41 25.67 -31.72
C PRO A 135 -6.65 26.86 -30.79
N SER A 136 -7.33 27.91 -31.26
CA SER A 136 -7.62 29.13 -30.52
C SER A 136 -8.86 29.00 -29.62
N SER A 137 -9.68 27.96 -29.87
CA SER A 137 -10.99 27.79 -29.23
C SER A 137 -10.93 27.16 -27.83
N GLN A 138 -9.78 26.64 -27.41
CA GLN A 138 -9.66 25.87 -26.18
C GLN A 138 -8.48 26.34 -25.31
N ALA A 139 -8.78 26.74 -24.07
CA ALA A 139 -7.77 27.07 -23.08
C ALA A 139 -7.25 25.78 -22.44
N PHE A 140 -5.98 25.45 -22.66
CA PHE A 140 -5.32 24.31 -22.03
C PHE A 140 -4.96 24.66 -20.58
N PRO A 141 -5.49 23.97 -19.56
CA PRO A 141 -5.13 24.22 -18.17
C PRO A 141 -3.68 23.79 -17.91
N GLN A 142 -3.06 24.35 -16.85
CA GLN A 142 -1.77 23.87 -16.37
C GLN A 142 -1.93 22.44 -15.84
N GLY A 143 -1.12 21.49 -16.31
CA GLY A 143 -1.24 20.06 -15.99
C GLY A 143 -1.26 19.73 -14.49
N GLU A 144 -0.56 20.53 -13.68
CA GLU A 144 -0.53 20.39 -12.22
C GLU A 144 -1.91 20.58 -11.56
N GLN A 145 -2.73 21.52 -12.06
CA GLN A 145 -4.07 21.79 -11.52
C GLN A 145 -5.05 20.66 -11.83
N LEU A 146 -4.91 20.04 -13.01
CA LEU A 146 -5.73 18.91 -13.46
C LEU A 146 -5.39 17.64 -12.69
N GLN A 147 -4.09 17.39 -12.51
CA GLN A 147 -3.55 16.31 -11.71
C GLN A 147 -4.08 16.41 -10.28
N GLN A 148 -4.04 17.58 -9.64
CA GLN A 148 -4.60 17.80 -8.30
C GLN A 148 -6.14 17.60 -8.27
N GLN A 149 -6.87 18.17 -9.22
CA GLN A 149 -8.34 18.08 -9.23
C GLN A 149 -8.87 16.65 -9.33
N TYR A 150 -8.21 15.78 -10.10
CA TYR A 150 -8.62 14.37 -10.28
C TYR A 150 -7.91 13.38 -9.36
N LEU A 151 -6.64 13.61 -9.00
CA LEU A 151 -5.86 12.66 -8.18
C LEU A 151 -5.93 12.96 -6.67
N GLU A 152 -6.05 14.22 -6.22
CA GLU A 152 -6.18 14.53 -4.78
C GLU A 152 -7.60 14.34 -4.25
N LYS A 153 -8.64 14.67 -5.03
CA LYS A 153 -10.03 14.56 -4.54
C LYS A 153 -10.53 13.13 -4.39
N HIS A 154 -9.90 12.16 -5.05
CA HIS A 154 -10.52 10.86 -5.27
C HIS A 154 -9.59 9.67 -5.14
N HIS A 155 -8.42 9.76 -4.47
CA HIS A 155 -7.48 8.65 -4.22
C HIS A 155 -7.69 7.41 -5.13
N PRO A 156 -7.61 7.49 -6.46
CA PRO A 156 -7.55 6.29 -7.24
C PRO A 156 -6.10 5.88 -7.08
N GLU A 157 -5.81 4.85 -6.27
CA GLU A 157 -4.54 4.14 -6.46
C GLU A 157 -4.43 3.94 -7.97
N PRO A 158 -3.45 4.59 -8.65
CA PRO A 158 -3.28 4.40 -10.07
C PRO A 158 -3.27 2.90 -10.28
N TYR A 159 -4.00 2.37 -11.26
CA TYR A 159 -3.99 0.92 -11.51
C TYR A 159 -2.53 0.48 -11.71
N ALA A 160 -1.92 0.07 -10.62
CA ALA A 160 -0.55 -0.33 -10.51
C ALA A 160 -0.62 -1.80 -10.83
N CYS A 161 -0.72 -2.09 -12.13
CA CYS A 161 -0.46 -3.43 -12.60
C CYS A 161 0.93 -3.78 -12.04
N LEU A 162 1.01 -4.68 -11.06
CA LEU A 162 2.28 -5.13 -10.46
C LEU A 162 3.28 -5.53 -11.56
N LEU A 163 2.76 -5.96 -12.71
CA LEU A 163 3.47 -6.35 -13.92
C LEU A 163 4.05 -5.14 -14.68
N LYS A 164 3.38 -3.97 -14.74
CA LYS A 164 3.93 -2.76 -15.41
C LYS A 164 5.18 -2.21 -14.72
N ASN A 165 5.24 -2.28 -13.38
CA ASN A 165 6.37 -1.73 -12.63
C ASN A 165 7.56 -2.70 -12.56
N THR A 166 7.37 -3.97 -12.92
CA THR A 166 8.40 -5.03 -12.86
C THR A 166 8.81 -5.56 -14.23
N SER A 167 8.04 -5.27 -15.28
CA SER A 167 8.28 -5.73 -16.64
C SER A 167 8.79 -4.61 -17.55
N VAL A 168 9.70 -4.97 -18.46
CA VAL A 168 10.04 -4.12 -19.61
C VAL A 168 8.91 -4.19 -20.64
N LYS A 169 8.65 -3.08 -21.36
CA LYS A 169 7.68 -3.07 -22.46
C LYS A 169 8.08 -4.09 -23.53
N ASN A 170 7.11 -4.82 -24.08
CA ASN A 170 7.32 -5.74 -25.20
C ASN A 170 7.65 -5.01 -26.53
N VAL A 171 7.56 -3.69 -26.54
CA VAL A 171 7.95 -2.81 -27.64
C VAL A 171 9.25 -2.13 -27.20
N LEU A 172 10.37 -2.61 -27.73
CA LEU A 172 11.68 -2.01 -27.52
C LEU A 172 11.98 -1.10 -28.72
N ALA A 173 12.37 0.15 -28.46
CA ALA A 173 12.93 0.99 -29.51
C ALA A 173 14.21 0.35 -30.05
N ASP A 174 14.43 0.44 -31.35
CA ASP A 174 15.64 -0.06 -31.98
C ASP A 174 16.86 0.63 -31.34
N PRO A 175 17.78 -0.12 -30.69
CA PRO A 175 18.96 0.47 -30.05
C PRO A 175 19.90 1.14 -31.04
N ASP A 176 19.80 0.81 -32.33
CA ASP A 176 20.61 1.40 -33.39
C ASP A 176 20.08 2.77 -33.86
N VAL A 177 18.90 3.20 -33.39
CA VAL A 177 18.32 4.52 -33.67
C VAL A 177 18.63 5.48 -32.51
N PRO A 178 19.49 6.50 -32.71
CA PRO A 178 19.83 7.47 -31.68
C PRO A 178 18.61 8.21 -31.13
N HIS A 179 18.61 8.45 -29.82
CA HIS A 179 17.60 9.30 -29.19
C HIS A 179 17.58 10.70 -29.83
N GLY A 180 16.45 11.07 -30.44
CA GLY A 180 16.27 12.35 -31.12
C GLY A 180 16.42 12.31 -32.64
N CYS A 181 16.73 11.15 -33.24
CA CYS A 181 16.53 10.96 -34.67
C CYS A 181 15.04 10.86 -34.96
N ASP A 182 14.54 11.73 -35.84
CA ASP A 182 13.18 11.62 -36.37
C ASP A 182 13.09 10.29 -37.13
N ALA A 183 12.29 9.36 -36.62
CA ALA A 183 12.10 8.05 -37.25
C ALA A 183 11.50 8.18 -38.66
N ASN A 184 10.93 9.34 -38.99
CA ASN A 184 10.48 9.72 -40.32
C ASN A 184 11.04 11.09 -40.74
N PRO A 185 12.23 11.15 -41.34
CA PRO A 185 12.66 12.36 -42.03
C PRO A 185 11.66 12.63 -43.16
N ALA A 186 10.99 13.78 -43.15
CA ALA A 186 10.16 14.25 -44.26
C ALA A 186 10.94 14.31 -45.60
N GLU A 187 12.28 14.28 -45.56
CA GLU A 187 13.16 14.17 -46.73
C GLU A 187 13.08 12.81 -47.45
N LEU A 188 12.56 11.76 -46.80
CA LEU A 188 12.43 10.42 -47.40
C LEU A 188 11.01 10.09 -47.89
N ASP A 189 10.04 10.99 -47.68
CA ASP A 189 8.68 10.90 -48.21
C ASP A 189 8.61 11.60 -49.57
N LEU A 190 9.25 10.99 -50.58
CA LEU A 190 9.16 11.48 -51.95
C LEU A 190 8.33 10.56 -52.85
N GLN A 191 7.16 11.11 -53.17
CA GLN A 191 6.37 11.03 -54.41
C GLN A 191 5.24 9.98 -54.50
N PRO A 192 4.03 10.39 -54.93
CA PRO A 192 2.93 9.47 -55.24
C PRO A 192 3.33 8.57 -56.42
N GLY A 193 3.54 7.27 -56.16
CA GLY A 193 3.84 6.27 -57.20
C GLY A 193 5.08 5.40 -56.93
N ALA A 194 5.87 5.66 -55.89
CA ALA A 194 6.97 4.78 -55.51
C ALA A 194 6.47 3.58 -54.68
N LYS A 195 6.94 2.36 -54.99
CA LYS A 195 6.69 1.16 -54.18
C LYS A 195 7.23 1.39 -52.76
N SER A 196 6.48 0.91 -51.75
CA SER A 196 6.88 0.96 -50.34
C SER A 196 8.32 0.48 -50.16
N LYS A 197 9.08 1.19 -49.31
CA LYS A 197 10.50 0.90 -49.02
C LYS A 197 10.69 -0.59 -48.72
N LEU A 198 11.74 -1.19 -49.31
CA LEU A 198 12.15 -2.56 -48.97
C LEU A 198 12.51 -2.60 -47.48
N GLY A 199 11.70 -3.28 -46.66
CA GLY A 199 11.84 -3.31 -45.19
C GLY A 199 10.80 -2.48 -44.42
N SER A 200 10.01 -1.64 -45.09
CA SER A 200 8.78 -1.08 -44.52
C SER A 200 7.73 -2.18 -44.51
N GLY A 201 7.72 -3.00 -43.45
CA GLY A 201 6.65 -3.96 -43.22
C GLY A 201 5.27 -3.30 -43.26
N ASP A 202 4.24 -4.08 -43.55
CA ASP A 202 2.86 -3.58 -43.50
C ASP A 202 2.54 -3.16 -42.05
N ARG A 203 2.21 -1.88 -41.85
CA ARG A 203 1.81 -1.32 -40.53
C ARG A 203 0.71 -2.17 -39.91
N ASP A 204 -0.22 -2.64 -40.74
CA ASP A 204 -1.37 -3.40 -40.31
C ASP A 204 -0.99 -4.82 -39.86
N GLU A 205 -0.01 -5.44 -40.52
CA GLU A 205 0.54 -6.73 -40.13
C GLU A 205 1.37 -6.61 -38.83
N ALA A 206 2.13 -5.52 -38.68
CA ALA A 206 2.85 -5.20 -37.45
C ALA A 206 1.87 -4.99 -36.27
N LEU A 207 0.79 -4.24 -36.48
CA LEU A 207 -0.21 -3.97 -35.44
C LEU A 207 -0.99 -5.25 -35.08
N SER A 208 -1.29 -6.09 -36.06
CA SER A 208 -1.87 -7.43 -35.84
C SER A 208 -0.93 -8.34 -35.03
N GLY A 209 0.35 -8.35 -35.36
CA GLY A 209 1.38 -9.08 -34.61
C GLY A 209 1.53 -8.59 -33.18
N LEU A 210 1.48 -7.28 -32.95
CA LEU A 210 1.58 -6.67 -31.62
C LEU A 210 0.38 -7.03 -30.75
N ILE A 211 -0.85 -6.88 -31.26
CA ILE A 211 -2.05 -7.25 -30.51
C ILE A 211 -2.05 -8.77 -30.22
N ALA A 212 -1.56 -9.60 -31.15
CA ALA A 212 -1.43 -11.03 -30.96
C ALA A 212 -0.47 -11.45 -29.85
N ASN A 213 0.49 -10.57 -29.52
CA ASN A 213 1.56 -10.81 -28.57
C ASN A 213 1.43 -9.97 -27.28
N PHE A 214 0.36 -9.17 -27.13
CA PHE A 214 0.09 -8.51 -25.86
C PHE A 214 -0.25 -9.55 -24.79
N SER A 215 0.61 -9.59 -23.77
CA SER A 215 0.42 -10.36 -22.55
C SER A 215 0.44 -9.40 -21.37
N LEU A 216 -0.43 -9.62 -20.39
CA LEU A 216 -0.36 -8.92 -19.10
C LEU A 216 0.97 -9.21 -18.39
N GLU A 217 1.59 -10.36 -18.67
CA GLU A 217 2.85 -10.77 -18.06
C GLU A 217 4.03 -9.90 -18.51
N GLY A 218 3.96 -9.18 -19.64
CA GLY A 218 5.12 -8.43 -20.16
C GLY A 218 6.42 -9.28 -20.29
N LEU A 219 7.56 -8.64 -20.55
CA LEU A 219 8.89 -9.25 -20.40
C LEU A 219 9.27 -9.28 -18.91
N ILE A 220 8.72 -10.22 -18.15
CA ILE A 220 9.23 -10.55 -16.81
C ILE A 220 10.51 -11.36 -16.96
N PRO A 221 11.59 -11.04 -16.21
CA PRO A 221 12.74 -11.92 -16.14
C PRO A 221 12.27 -13.30 -15.65
N HIS A 222 12.46 -14.34 -16.47
CA HIS A 222 12.23 -15.68 -15.99
C HIS A 222 13.19 -15.94 -14.83
N TRP A 223 12.65 -16.18 -13.64
CA TRP A 223 13.40 -16.59 -12.46
C TRP A 223 13.89 -18.03 -12.66
N ILE A 224 14.82 -18.20 -13.58
CA ILE A 224 15.49 -19.46 -13.86
C ILE A 224 16.58 -19.58 -12.80
N ARG A 225 16.51 -20.62 -11.98
CA ARG A 225 17.67 -21.05 -11.20
C ARG A 225 18.42 -22.07 -12.06
N PRO A 226 19.44 -21.66 -12.83
CA PRO A 226 20.26 -22.62 -13.56
C PRO A 226 20.80 -23.64 -12.56
N LEU A 227 20.85 -24.91 -12.96
CA LEU A 227 21.45 -25.94 -12.13
C LEU A 227 22.90 -25.53 -11.88
N PRO A 228 23.39 -25.53 -10.62
CA PRO A 228 24.77 -25.15 -10.34
C PRO A 228 25.72 -25.97 -11.23
N PRO A 229 26.74 -25.35 -11.83
CA PRO A 229 27.74 -26.10 -12.58
C PRO A 229 28.31 -27.19 -11.68
N ARG A 230 28.31 -28.43 -12.15
CA ARG A 230 28.93 -29.53 -11.41
C ARG A 230 30.43 -29.29 -11.40
N PHE A 231 31.02 -29.26 -10.22
CA PHE A 231 32.46 -29.23 -10.07
C PHE A 231 33.04 -30.50 -10.72
N PRO A 232 33.98 -30.40 -11.67
CA PRO A 232 34.66 -31.57 -12.21
C PRO A 232 35.50 -32.20 -11.09
N VAL A 233 35.13 -33.41 -10.68
CA VAL A 233 35.82 -34.14 -9.62
C VAL A 233 36.92 -34.97 -10.28
N ASP A 234 38.13 -34.43 -10.37
CA ASP A 234 39.30 -35.16 -10.87
C ASP A 234 39.99 -35.99 -9.76
N GLU A 235 39.70 -35.71 -8.48
CA GLU A 235 40.29 -36.38 -7.31
C GLU A 235 39.23 -36.72 -6.22
N GLU A 236 39.53 -37.70 -5.36
CA GLU A 236 38.64 -38.19 -4.31
C GLU A 236 38.26 -37.09 -3.30
N LEU A 237 36.95 -36.91 -3.08
CA LEU A 237 36.41 -35.86 -2.21
C LEU A 237 36.76 -36.13 -0.74
N VAL A 238 37.65 -35.32 -0.17
CA VAL A 238 37.96 -35.33 1.26
C VAL A 238 36.85 -34.60 2.01
N TRP A 239 36.25 -35.25 3.02
CA TRP A 239 35.29 -34.62 3.91
C TRP A 239 35.95 -33.47 4.67
N LEU A 240 35.54 -32.23 4.36
CA LEU A 240 35.83 -31.08 5.20
C LEU A 240 34.94 -31.20 6.45
N ASN A 241 35.55 -31.48 7.60
CA ASN A 241 34.89 -31.35 8.90
C ASN A 241 35.13 -29.92 9.37
N PRO A 242 34.19 -28.97 9.15
CA PRO A 242 34.35 -27.63 9.69
C PRO A 242 34.42 -27.71 11.21
N ASP A 243 35.39 -27.02 11.81
CA ASP A 243 35.47 -26.90 13.26
C ASP A 243 34.20 -26.21 13.78
N ASN A 244 33.54 -26.82 14.77
CA ASN A 244 32.28 -26.34 15.38
C ASN A 244 32.45 -25.06 16.22
N ASN A 245 33.48 -24.26 15.98
CA ASN A 245 33.79 -23.03 16.73
C ASN A 245 32.99 -21.83 16.19
N HIS A 246 31.72 -22.01 15.85
CA HIS A 246 30.85 -20.92 15.44
C HIS A 246 30.17 -20.32 16.67
N GLU A 247 30.50 -19.06 16.97
CA GLU A 247 29.77 -18.28 17.97
C GLU A 247 28.37 -17.96 17.45
N LEU A 248 27.35 -18.22 18.26
CA LEU A 248 25.97 -17.97 17.88
C LEU A 248 25.73 -16.45 17.85
N GLN A 249 25.65 -15.88 16.66
CA GLN A 249 25.29 -14.47 16.47
C GLN A 249 23.82 -14.38 16.07
N TRP A 250 23.03 -13.74 16.92
CA TRP A 250 21.61 -13.49 16.69
C TRP A 250 21.40 -12.04 16.28
N ASP A 251 20.72 -11.83 15.15
CA ASP A 251 20.28 -10.49 14.76
C ASP A 251 19.08 -10.08 15.63
N GLN A 252 19.33 -9.18 16.58
CA GLN A 252 18.28 -8.65 17.47
C GLN A 252 17.30 -7.70 16.76
N GLY A 253 17.57 -7.29 15.52
CA GLY A 253 16.71 -6.40 14.73
C GLY A 253 15.66 -7.12 13.88
N MET A 254 15.76 -8.45 13.73
CA MET A 254 14.84 -9.22 12.91
C MET A 254 13.50 -9.40 13.65
N CYS A 255 12.40 -8.91 13.06
CA CYS A 255 11.05 -8.89 13.66
C CYS A 255 10.85 -7.91 14.84
N ALA A 256 11.55 -6.77 14.86
CA ALA A 256 11.18 -5.68 15.77
C ALA A 256 9.78 -5.15 15.40
N ASP A 257 8.78 -5.54 16.19
CA ASP A 257 7.39 -5.08 16.05
C ASP A 257 7.35 -3.55 15.88
N THR A 258 6.69 -3.13 14.80
CA THR A 258 6.35 -1.75 14.40
C THR A 258 6.48 -0.68 15.50
N SER A 259 7.64 0.00 15.52
CA SER A 259 8.05 1.27 16.20
C SER A 259 7.44 1.68 17.55
N ARG A 260 6.11 1.63 17.74
CA ARG A 260 5.40 2.01 18.97
C ARG A 260 5.64 1.03 20.11
N GLY A 261 5.57 -0.28 19.83
CA GLY A 261 5.83 -1.32 20.84
C GLY A 261 7.28 -1.31 21.34
N ALA A 262 8.22 -1.09 20.41
CA ALA A 262 9.65 -0.90 20.74
C ALA A 262 9.88 0.32 21.63
N ALA A 263 9.29 1.48 21.29
CA ALA A 263 9.42 2.69 22.09
C ALA A 263 8.85 2.53 23.51
N VAL A 264 7.69 1.88 23.67
CA VAL A 264 7.13 1.59 25.00
C VAL A 264 8.01 0.61 25.77
N LYS A 265 8.55 -0.43 25.11
CA LYS A 265 9.48 -1.39 25.73
C LYS A 265 10.76 -0.71 26.21
N ASP A 266 11.32 0.22 25.44
CA ASP A 266 12.50 0.98 25.84
C ASP A 266 12.20 1.89 27.04
N LEU A 267 11.05 2.58 27.04
CA LEU A 267 10.60 3.39 28.18
C LEU A 267 10.35 2.53 29.44
N ILE A 268 9.80 1.32 29.31
CA ILE A 268 9.65 0.40 30.43
C ILE A 268 11.01 -0.11 30.92
N ALA A 269 11.97 -0.34 30.04
CA ALA A 269 13.34 -0.70 30.41
C ALA A 269 14.07 0.43 31.16
N GLU A 270 13.78 1.70 30.81
CA GLU A 270 14.23 2.87 31.57
C GLU A 270 13.51 2.96 32.93
N ALA A 271 12.20 2.71 32.97
CA ALA A 271 11.38 2.72 34.19
C ALA A 271 11.84 1.71 35.25
N LEU A 272 12.44 0.60 34.81
CA LEU A 272 13.00 -0.41 35.71
C LEU A 272 14.31 0.05 36.37
N LYS A 273 15.06 0.94 35.71
CA LYS A 273 16.36 1.45 36.21
C LYS A 273 16.19 2.68 37.09
N GLY A 274 15.11 3.44 36.93
CA GLY A 274 14.85 4.65 37.71
C GLY A 274 13.51 5.29 37.39
N SER A 275 13.19 6.36 38.11
CA SER A 275 11.94 7.11 37.90
C SER A 275 11.94 7.81 36.54
N LEU A 276 10.86 7.64 35.78
CA LEU A 276 10.69 8.28 34.47
C LEU A 276 10.31 9.76 34.61
N ALA A 277 10.67 10.56 33.61
CA ALA A 277 10.18 11.94 33.54
C ALA A 277 8.65 11.96 33.36
N PRO A 278 7.92 12.97 33.90
CA PRO A 278 6.46 13.03 33.81
C PRO A 278 5.92 12.93 32.38
N ASN A 279 6.63 13.49 31.40
CA ASN A 279 6.26 13.40 29.98
C ASN A 279 6.35 11.96 29.44
N GLN A 280 7.42 11.23 29.80
CA GLN A 280 7.61 9.83 29.40
C GLN A 280 6.58 8.93 30.07
N GLN A 281 6.29 9.18 31.36
CA GLN A 281 5.26 8.46 32.10
C GLN A 281 3.88 8.62 31.45
N GLN A 282 3.51 9.85 31.08
CA GLN A 282 2.24 10.10 30.39
C GLN A 282 2.19 9.42 29.02
N GLN A 283 3.30 9.40 28.28
CA GLN A 283 3.39 8.71 26.99
C GLN A 283 3.15 7.21 27.12
N VAL A 284 3.79 6.55 28.10
CA VAL A 284 3.56 5.12 28.38
C VAL A 284 2.09 4.87 28.72
N LEU A 285 1.49 5.68 29.59
CA LEU A 285 0.08 5.51 29.98
C LEU A 285 -0.88 5.67 28.79
N VAL A 286 -0.68 6.68 27.94
CA VAL A 286 -1.52 6.90 26.75
C VAL A 286 -1.41 5.74 25.76
N GLU A 287 -0.20 5.26 25.49
CA GLU A 287 0.01 4.13 24.58
C GLU A 287 -0.59 2.82 25.12
N LEU A 288 -0.49 2.57 26.44
CA LEU A 288 -1.11 1.41 27.09
C LEU A 288 -2.64 1.46 27.12
N VAL A 289 -3.23 2.66 27.12
CA VAL A 289 -4.69 2.84 26.97
C VAL A 289 -5.12 2.60 25.52
N ASN A 290 -4.33 3.07 24.55
CA ASN A 290 -4.62 2.91 23.13
C ASN A 290 -4.51 1.45 22.67
N ASP A 291 -3.50 0.72 23.13
CA ASP A 291 -3.33 -0.70 22.85
C ASP A 291 -2.97 -1.50 24.12
N PRO A 292 -3.99 -2.11 24.78
CA PRO A 292 -3.79 -2.94 25.97
C PRO A 292 -2.92 -4.18 25.74
N LYS A 293 -2.74 -4.63 24.49
CA LYS A 293 -1.91 -5.81 24.19
C LYS A 293 -0.43 -5.51 24.30
N LEU A 294 -0.03 -4.24 24.26
CA LEU A 294 1.38 -3.84 24.40
C LEU A 294 2.00 -4.35 25.70
N VAL A 295 1.21 -4.54 26.76
CA VAL A 295 1.72 -5.07 28.03
C VAL A 295 2.42 -6.44 27.88
N TYR A 296 1.97 -7.27 26.94
CA TYR A 296 2.61 -8.55 26.62
C TYR A 296 3.95 -8.40 25.88
N HIS A 297 4.17 -7.25 25.24
CA HIS A 297 5.36 -6.95 24.43
C HIS A 297 6.36 -6.05 25.16
N CYS A 298 5.98 -5.44 26.30
CA CYS A 298 6.84 -4.60 27.13
C CYS A 298 8.01 -5.36 27.77
N GLY A 299 8.03 -6.71 27.72
CA GLY A 299 9.11 -7.53 28.29
C GLY A 299 9.22 -7.43 29.82
N LEU A 300 8.16 -6.98 30.50
CA LEU A 300 8.07 -7.04 31.95
C LEU A 300 7.91 -8.51 32.37
N THR A 301 8.70 -8.93 33.35
CA THR A 301 8.61 -10.26 33.96
C THR A 301 8.29 -10.11 35.44
N PRO A 302 7.62 -11.08 36.09
CA PRO A 302 7.27 -10.97 37.52
C PRO A 302 8.46 -10.62 38.42
N ARG A 303 9.66 -11.14 38.12
CA ARG A 303 10.89 -10.86 38.88
C ARG A 303 11.32 -9.39 38.89
N LYS A 304 10.96 -8.63 37.86
CA LYS A 304 11.30 -7.21 37.69
C LYS A 304 10.18 -6.29 38.17
N LEU A 305 9.03 -6.84 38.58
CA LEU A 305 7.91 -6.08 39.11
C LEU A 305 8.29 -5.25 40.35
N PRO A 306 9.08 -5.75 41.33
CA PRO A 306 9.45 -4.96 42.50
C PRO A 306 10.23 -3.69 42.11
N GLU A 307 11.16 -3.80 41.16
CA GLU A 307 11.94 -2.67 40.64
C GLU A 307 11.05 -1.61 39.98
N LEU A 308 10.02 -2.04 39.24
CA LEU A 308 9.07 -1.12 38.62
C LEU A 308 8.19 -0.42 39.67
N VAL A 309 7.73 -1.16 40.68
CA VAL A 309 6.87 -0.64 41.75
C VAL A 309 7.61 0.43 42.55
N GLU A 310 8.87 0.21 42.89
CA GLU A 310 9.67 1.17 43.66
C GLU A 310 9.98 2.45 42.87
N ASN A 311 10.26 2.33 41.57
CA ASN A 311 10.67 3.48 40.77
C ASN A 311 9.48 4.26 40.16
N ASN A 312 8.40 3.56 39.80
CA ASN A 312 7.29 4.10 39.02
C ASN A 312 5.94 3.43 39.37
N PRO A 313 5.36 3.71 40.56
CA PRO A 313 4.16 3.03 41.06
C PRO A 313 2.92 3.18 40.16
N LEU A 314 2.75 4.34 39.51
CA LEU A 314 1.60 4.60 38.64
C LEU A 314 1.61 3.76 37.35
N ILE A 315 2.79 3.51 36.78
CA ILE A 315 2.93 2.64 35.60
C ILE A 315 2.65 1.19 36.01
N ALA A 316 3.12 0.77 37.19
CA ALA A 316 2.85 -0.56 37.73
C ALA A 316 1.33 -0.82 37.89
N VAL A 317 0.57 0.17 38.39
CA VAL A 317 -0.90 0.05 38.48
C VAL A 317 -1.55 -0.16 37.12
N GLU A 318 -1.20 0.65 36.11
CA GLU A 318 -1.81 0.54 34.78
C GLU A 318 -1.49 -0.81 34.11
N VAL A 319 -0.23 -1.24 34.20
CA VAL A 319 0.24 -2.54 33.68
C VAL A 319 -0.51 -3.70 34.36
N LEU A 320 -0.58 -3.72 35.68
CA LEU A 320 -1.29 -4.76 36.43
C LEU A 320 -2.79 -4.75 36.16
N THR A 321 -3.39 -3.56 35.95
CA THR A 321 -4.79 -3.41 35.57
C THR A 321 -5.09 -4.07 34.22
N LYS A 322 -4.21 -3.90 33.22
CA LYS A 322 -4.41 -4.57 31.91
C LYS A 322 -4.14 -6.08 31.95
N LEU A 323 -3.31 -6.55 32.88
CA LEU A 323 -2.98 -7.97 33.05
C LEU A 323 -3.98 -8.74 33.91
N ILE A 324 -4.97 -8.11 34.55
CA ILE A 324 -5.86 -8.77 35.51
C ILE A 324 -6.58 -10.01 34.93
N ASN A 325 -6.95 -9.97 33.65
CA ASN A 325 -7.65 -11.06 32.97
C ASN A 325 -6.69 -12.08 32.31
N SER A 326 -5.38 -11.88 32.47
CA SER A 326 -4.34 -12.73 31.90
C SER A 326 -4.10 -13.96 32.78
N PRO A 327 -3.82 -15.14 32.21
CA PRO A 327 -3.46 -16.32 33.01
C PRO A 327 -2.15 -16.15 33.80
N GLU A 328 -1.28 -15.22 33.41
CA GLU A 328 0.02 -14.98 34.05
C GLU A 328 -0.06 -14.11 35.32
N ILE A 329 -1.20 -13.46 35.60
CA ILE A 329 -1.35 -12.49 36.70
C ILE A 329 -1.06 -13.08 38.09
N ALA A 330 -1.31 -14.38 38.27
CA ALA A 330 -1.09 -15.07 39.53
C ALA A 330 0.38 -15.01 39.99
N GLU A 331 1.33 -15.05 39.05
CA GLU A 331 2.76 -14.95 39.36
C GLU A 331 3.13 -13.53 39.80
N TYR A 332 2.58 -12.51 39.14
CA TYR A 332 2.78 -11.11 39.51
C TYR A 332 2.22 -10.82 40.92
N PHE A 333 1.03 -11.33 41.24
CA PHE A 333 0.46 -11.21 42.59
C PHE A 333 1.28 -11.92 43.66
N THR A 334 1.83 -13.10 43.35
CA THR A 334 2.72 -13.80 44.28
C THR A 334 3.97 -12.97 44.59
N VAL A 335 4.56 -12.33 43.58
CA VAL A 335 5.70 -11.43 43.79
C VAL A 335 5.27 -10.17 44.56
N LEU A 336 4.11 -9.60 44.25
CA LEU A 336 3.56 -8.40 44.90
C LEU A 336 3.29 -8.63 46.40
N VAL A 337 2.96 -9.86 46.80
CA VAL A 337 2.73 -10.24 48.20
C VAL A 337 4.03 -10.53 48.96
N ASN A 338 5.08 -10.96 48.25
CA ASN A 338 6.35 -11.39 48.84
C ASN A 338 7.46 -10.33 48.76
N MET A 339 7.25 -9.22 48.05
CA MET A 339 8.19 -8.10 48.04
C MET A 339 8.20 -7.36 49.38
N ASP A 340 9.27 -6.63 49.66
CA ASP A 340 9.40 -5.87 50.90
C ASP A 340 8.30 -4.80 51.00
N MET A 341 7.69 -4.70 52.18
CA MET A 341 6.61 -3.74 52.45
C MET A 341 7.16 -2.31 52.38
N SER A 342 6.73 -1.55 51.37
CA SER A 342 7.14 -0.19 51.08
C SER A 342 5.93 0.71 50.89
N LEU A 343 6.14 2.03 50.87
CA LEU A 343 5.06 2.99 50.59
C LEU A 343 4.53 2.80 49.16
N HIS A 344 5.43 2.54 48.20
CA HIS A 344 5.08 2.38 46.79
C HIS A 344 4.28 1.10 46.54
N SER A 345 4.67 -0.02 47.16
CA SER A 345 3.89 -1.27 47.07
C SER A 345 2.48 -1.12 47.65
N MET A 346 2.38 -0.42 48.79
CA MET A 346 1.10 -0.14 49.42
C MET A 346 0.21 0.77 48.57
N GLU A 347 0.79 1.80 47.95
CA GLU A 347 0.05 2.68 47.04
C GLU A 347 -0.50 1.90 45.83
N VAL A 348 0.31 1.01 45.25
CA VAL A 348 -0.10 0.18 44.11
C VAL A 348 -1.28 -0.71 44.48
N VAL A 349 -1.21 -1.44 45.60
CA VAL A 349 -2.31 -2.31 46.03
C VAL A 349 -3.57 -1.52 46.38
N ASN A 350 -3.44 -0.36 47.03
CA ASN A 350 -4.57 0.51 47.35
C ASN A 350 -5.28 1.00 46.08
N ARG A 351 -4.51 1.52 45.11
CA ARG A 351 -5.07 1.98 43.82
C ARG A 351 -5.67 0.82 43.03
N LEU A 352 -5.02 -0.33 42.96
CA LEU A 352 -5.57 -1.51 42.25
C LEU A 352 -6.92 -1.94 42.81
N THR A 353 -7.08 -1.93 44.13
CA THR A 353 -8.35 -2.27 44.80
C THR A 353 -9.49 -1.32 44.40
N THR A 354 -9.19 -0.07 44.03
CA THR A 354 -10.19 0.90 43.57
C THR A 354 -10.55 0.78 42.08
N VAL A 355 -9.65 0.21 41.27
CA VAL A 355 -9.80 0.15 39.81
C VAL A 355 -10.30 -1.23 39.35
N VAL A 356 -10.02 -2.29 40.10
CA VAL A 356 -10.32 -3.68 39.70
C VAL A 356 -10.78 -4.52 40.89
N GLU A 357 -11.70 -5.47 40.66
CA GLU A 357 -12.09 -6.47 41.64
C GLU A 357 -10.97 -7.51 41.85
N LEU A 358 -10.21 -7.36 42.94
CA LEU A 358 -9.13 -8.28 43.28
C LEU A 358 -9.66 -9.58 43.94
N PRO A 359 -9.03 -10.74 43.70
CA PRO A 359 -9.37 -11.98 44.40
C PRO A 359 -9.25 -11.85 45.92
N LYS A 360 -10.24 -12.39 46.66
CA LYS A 360 -10.29 -12.28 48.13
C LYS A 360 -9.11 -12.99 48.79
N GLU A 361 -8.64 -14.07 48.20
CA GLU A 361 -7.48 -14.83 48.67
C GLU A 361 -6.20 -14.00 48.62
N PHE A 362 -6.00 -13.25 47.53
CA PHE A 362 -4.86 -12.36 47.36
C PHE A 362 -4.85 -11.26 48.42
N VAL A 363 -5.99 -10.57 48.61
CA VAL A 363 -6.14 -9.50 49.59
C VAL A 363 -5.84 -10.00 51.01
N ARG A 364 -6.38 -11.17 51.38
CA ARG A 364 -6.15 -11.77 52.70
C ARG A 364 -4.67 -12.12 52.93
N MET A 365 -4.01 -12.66 51.91
CA MET A 365 -2.58 -12.99 51.98
C MET A 365 -1.72 -11.73 52.11
N TYR A 366 -2.02 -10.69 51.32
CA TYR A 366 -1.32 -9.41 51.38
C TYR A 366 -1.46 -8.75 52.76
N ILE A 367 -2.69 -8.69 53.31
CA ILE A 367 -2.93 -8.18 54.67
C ILE A 367 -2.14 -8.96 55.71
N THR A 368 -2.14 -10.30 55.63
CA THR A 368 -1.42 -11.16 56.59
C THR A 368 0.08 -10.87 56.55
N ASN A 369 0.65 -10.69 55.36
CA ASN A 369 2.05 -10.30 55.18
C ASN A 369 2.36 -8.88 55.65
N CYS A 370 1.41 -7.94 55.50
CA CYS A 370 1.53 -6.59 56.06
C CYS A 370 1.63 -6.63 57.59
N ILE A 371 0.76 -7.42 58.23
CA ILE A 371 0.70 -7.55 59.69
C ILE A 371 1.98 -8.20 60.23
N SER A 372 2.40 -9.33 59.65
CA SER A 372 3.62 -10.02 60.07
C SER A 372 4.88 -9.18 59.87
N SER A 373 4.93 -8.38 58.80
CA SER A 373 6.03 -7.42 58.56
C SER A 373 6.02 -6.28 59.57
N CYS A 374 4.84 -5.78 59.95
CA CYS A 374 4.68 -4.76 61.01
C CYS A 374 5.09 -5.29 62.39
N GLU A 375 4.80 -6.56 62.71
CA GLU A 375 5.17 -7.18 63.99
C GLU A 375 6.70 -7.34 64.15
N ASN A 376 7.43 -7.53 63.05
CA ASN A 376 8.88 -7.68 63.04
C ASN A 376 9.65 -6.35 63.14
N ILE A 377 9.02 -5.21 62.82
CA ILE A 377 9.65 -3.88 62.87
C ILE A 377 9.26 -3.19 64.19
N LYS A 378 10.17 -3.19 65.16
CA LYS A 378 9.95 -2.60 66.50
C LYS A 378 9.73 -1.07 66.55
N ALA A 379 9.65 -0.37 65.42
CA ALA A 379 9.38 1.07 65.37
C ALA A 379 8.91 1.51 63.98
N CYS A 380 7.62 1.85 63.79
CA CYS A 380 7.22 2.93 62.88
C CYS A 380 5.73 3.30 63.01
N CYS A 381 5.44 4.52 63.47
CA CYS A 381 4.09 5.03 63.67
C CYS A 381 3.35 5.38 62.35
N SER A 382 4.06 5.51 61.22
CA SER A 382 3.48 5.89 59.92
C SER A 382 3.08 4.69 59.04
N LEU A 383 3.90 3.63 58.98
CA LEU A 383 3.57 2.40 58.22
C LEU A 383 2.33 1.70 58.79
N CYS A 384 2.23 1.61 60.12
CA CYS A 384 1.05 1.06 60.78
C CYS A 384 -0.22 1.84 60.44
N GLN A 385 -0.12 3.16 60.30
CA GLN A 385 -1.26 4.03 59.98
C GLN A 385 -1.70 3.87 58.52
N SER A 386 -0.77 3.68 57.59
CA SER A 386 -1.06 3.30 56.20
C SER A 386 -1.64 1.89 56.08
N CYS A 387 -1.14 0.92 56.86
CA CYS A 387 -1.72 -0.43 56.95
C CYS A 387 -3.15 -0.40 57.52
N ILE A 388 -3.41 0.40 58.54
CA ILE A 388 -4.74 0.60 59.11
C ILE A 388 -5.66 1.32 58.11
N CYS A 389 -5.17 2.31 57.35
CA CYS A 389 -5.92 2.94 56.26
C CYS A 389 -6.22 1.95 55.12
N LEU A 390 -5.29 1.07 54.74
CA LEU A 390 -5.55 0.02 53.76
C LEU A 390 -6.60 -0.97 54.29
N GLN A 391 -6.45 -1.42 55.54
CA GLN A 391 -7.41 -2.28 56.24
C GLN A 391 -8.81 -1.66 56.27
N LEU A 392 -8.91 -0.37 56.62
CA LEU A 392 -10.16 0.39 56.67
C LEU A 392 -10.76 0.63 55.28
N THR A 393 -9.93 0.90 54.27
CA THR A 393 -10.41 1.11 52.89
C THR A 393 -10.89 -0.21 52.26
N LEU A 394 -10.20 -1.32 52.53
CA LEU A 394 -10.60 -2.68 52.15
C LEU A 394 -11.86 -3.15 52.90
N LEU A 395 -11.99 -2.84 54.19
CA LEU A 395 -13.22 -3.08 54.98
C LEU A 395 -14.41 -2.25 54.49
N MET A 396 -14.18 -1.03 53.98
CA MET A 396 -15.24 -0.16 53.46
C MET A 396 -15.66 -0.53 52.03
N LEU A 397 -14.78 -1.10 51.21
CA LEU A 397 -15.07 -1.55 49.84
C LEU A 397 -15.74 -2.95 49.78
N PHE A 398 -15.59 -3.78 50.82
CA PHE A 398 -16.31 -5.04 50.96
C PHE A 398 -17.23 -5.02 52.21
N PRO A 399 -18.40 -4.35 52.15
CA PRO A 399 -19.28 -4.20 53.31
C PRO A 399 -20.06 -5.46 53.69
N ASN A 400 -20.01 -6.55 52.90
CA ASN A 400 -20.74 -7.78 53.19
C ASN A 400 -19.88 -9.02 52.87
N GLY A 401 -19.60 -9.80 53.91
CA GLY A 401 -18.92 -11.09 53.85
C GLY A 401 -18.55 -11.58 55.24
#